data_AF-A0A1H0KLQ0-F1
#
_entry.id   AF-A0A1H0KLQ0-F1
#
_cell.length_a   1.000
_cell.length_b   1.000
_cell.length_c   1.000
_cell.angle_alpha   90.00
_cell.angle_beta   90.00
_cell.angle_gamma   90.00
#
_symmetry.space_group_name_H-M   'P 1'
#
loop_
_entity.id
_entity.type
_entity.pdbx_description
1 polymer ?
#
loop_
_entity_poly.entity_id
_entity_poly.type
_entity_poly.pdbx_seq_one_letter_code
_entity_poly.pdbx_strand_id
1 'polypeptide(L)'
;MEASSINWILAIACLLAGIGIGALGYHLLNAGAAGVQRLRQRLAERDRELAALRDGMQDHFAEVTRLTETLRHDAEALARRLGEDAQALGGQGTPRHGLAVAAPAAPSEEAEVAGESAPPAPRDYADGSGGTLSEDFGLRDDDEAREPQAPRY
;
A
#
# COMPACT_ATOMS: atom_id res chain seq x y z
N MET A 1 -35.48 59.53 60.95
CA MET A 1 -34.34 58.59 61.14
C MET A 1 -34.40 57.40 60.18
N GLU A 2 -35.58 57.04 59.65
CA GLU A 2 -35.80 55.95 58.67
C GLU A 2 -34.99 56.03 57.35
N ALA A 3 -34.70 57.23 56.83
CA ALA A 3 -33.99 57.37 55.55
C ALA A 3 -32.51 56.93 55.63
N SER A 4 -31.88 57.08 56.79
CA SER A 4 -30.46 56.74 56.99
C SER A 4 -30.24 55.22 57.11
N SER A 5 -31.18 54.51 57.75
CA SER A 5 -31.12 53.04 57.85
C SER A 5 -31.36 52.38 56.50
N ILE A 6 -32.31 52.89 55.71
CA ILE A 6 -32.55 52.42 54.33
C ILE A 6 -31.32 52.58 53.44
N ASN A 7 -30.62 53.71 53.52
CA ASN A 7 -29.47 53.96 52.65
C ASN A 7 -28.27 53.06 52.99
N TRP A 8 -28.06 52.78 54.27
CA TRP A 8 -27.00 51.86 54.72
C TRP A 8 -27.32 50.39 54.40
N ILE A 9 -28.59 49.98 54.50
CA ILE A 9 -29.03 48.65 54.08
C ILE A 9 -28.85 48.46 52.56
N LEU A 10 -29.20 49.45 51.75
CA LEU A 10 -28.97 49.42 50.30
C LEU A 10 -27.49 49.33 49.96
N ALA A 11 -26.63 50.06 50.68
CA ALA A 11 -25.18 50.00 50.50
C ALA A 11 -24.64 48.59 50.78
N ILE A 12 -25.08 47.95 51.87
CA ILE A 12 -24.67 46.58 52.20
C ILE A 12 -25.22 45.57 51.19
N ALA A 13 -26.49 45.71 50.79
CA ALA A 13 -27.11 44.82 49.80
C ALA A 13 -26.39 44.89 48.45
N CYS A 14 -26.02 46.09 47.99
CA CYS A 14 -25.25 46.29 46.76
C CYS A 14 -23.83 45.71 46.88
N LEU A 15 -23.17 45.90 48.02
CA LEU A 15 -21.86 45.31 48.28
C LEU A 15 -21.91 43.78 48.21
N LEU A 16 -22.88 43.15 48.87
CA LEU A 16 -23.06 41.70 48.87
C LEU A 16 -23.40 41.17 47.47
N ALA A 17 -24.30 41.86 46.75
CA ALA A 17 -24.64 41.51 45.38
C ALA A 17 -23.42 41.61 44.45
N GLY A 18 -22.62 42.67 44.59
CA GLY A 18 -21.38 42.87 43.83
C GLY A 18 -20.33 41.80 44.12
N ILE A 19 -20.13 41.43 45.38
CA ILE A 19 -19.21 40.34 45.77
C ILE A 19 -19.68 39.01 45.18
N GLY A 20 -20.98 38.72 45.24
CA GLY A 20 -21.55 37.49 44.66
C GLY A 20 -21.33 37.40 43.16
N ILE A 21 -21.65 38.47 42.43
CA ILE A 21 -21.45 38.55 40.97
C ILE A 21 -19.96 38.49 40.62
N GLY A 22 -19.11 39.19 41.37
CA GLY A 22 -17.66 39.19 41.16
C GLY A 22 -17.03 37.82 41.39
N ALA A 23 -17.38 37.13 42.47
CA ALA A 23 -16.90 35.79 42.76
C ALA A 23 -17.37 34.78 41.71
N LEU A 24 -18.62 34.88 41.27
CA LEU A 24 -19.16 34.02 40.22
C LEU A 24 -18.44 34.26 38.89
N GLY A 25 -18.24 35.52 38.51
CA GLY A 25 -17.47 35.90 37.32
C GLY A 25 -16.05 35.34 37.36
N TYR A 26 -15.34 35.54 38.47
CA TYR A 26 -13.99 35.00 38.66
C TYR A 26 -13.96 33.48 38.58
N HIS A 27 -14.93 32.78 39.17
CA HIS A 27 -14.99 31.33 39.13
C HIS A 27 -15.18 30.79 37.70
N LEU A 28 -16.04 31.43 36.90
CA LEU A 28 -16.24 31.05 35.49
C LEU A 28 -14.99 31.31 34.65
N LEU A 29 -14.36 32.47 34.81
CA LEU A 29 -13.13 32.83 34.10
C LEU A 29 -11.96 31.91 34.48
N ASN A 30 -11.81 31.60 35.76
CA ASN A 30 -10.76 30.70 36.27
C ASN A 30 -10.98 29.26 35.78
N ALA A 31 -12.23 28.79 35.74
CA ALA A 31 -12.55 27.49 35.16
C ALA A 31 -12.27 27.43 33.64
N GLY A 32 -12.57 28.52 32.91
CA GLY A 32 -12.25 28.65 31.49
C GLY A 32 -10.75 28.71 31.20
N ALA A 33 -9.98 29.39 32.04
CA ALA A 33 -8.53 29.53 31.86
C ALA A 33 -7.79 28.18 31.88
N ALA A 34 -8.18 27.26 32.77
CA ALA A 34 -7.64 25.89 32.80
C ALA A 34 -7.98 25.11 31.53
N GLY A 35 -9.15 25.35 30.92
CA GLY A 35 -9.54 24.76 29.64
C GLY A 35 -8.67 25.24 28.49
N VAL A 36 -8.39 26.55 28.42
CA VAL A 36 -7.54 27.15 27.37
C VAL A 36 -6.09 26.63 27.45
N GLN A 37 -5.55 26.46 28.66
CA GLN A 37 -4.21 25.90 28.85
C GLN A 37 -4.13 24.45 28.35
N ARG A 38 -5.13 23.62 28.66
CA ARG A 38 -5.23 22.24 28.15
C ARG A 38 -5.36 22.20 26.63
N LEU A 39 -6.09 23.14 26.03
CA LEU A 39 -6.24 23.24 24.59
C LEU A 39 -4.91 23.60 23.90
N ARG A 40 -4.13 24.52 24.48
CA ARG A 40 -2.78 24.85 24.02
C ARG A 40 -1.81 23.66 24.14
N GLN A 41 -1.88 22.91 25.24
CA GLN A 41 -1.09 21.68 25.39
C GLN A 41 -1.43 20.66 24.30
N ARG A 42 -2.73 20.43 24.05
CA ARG A 42 -3.18 19.52 23.00
C ARG A 42 -2.72 19.97 21.61
N LEU A 43 -2.75 21.27 21.30
CA LEU A 43 -2.21 21.80 20.05
C LEU A 43 -0.71 21.52 19.93
N ALA A 44 0.07 21.80 20.99
CA ALA A 44 1.51 21.56 20.98
C ALA A 44 1.86 20.06 20.88
N GLU A 45 1.01 19.16 21.36
CA GLU A 45 1.16 17.71 21.17
C GLU A 45 0.84 17.29 19.73
N ARG A 46 -0.27 17.79 19.16
CA ARG A 46 -0.63 17.51 17.76
C ARG A 46 0.39 18.05 16.77
N ASP A 47 0.91 19.26 17.00
CA ASP A 47 1.94 19.84 16.14
C ASP A 47 3.22 19.00 16.13
N ARG A 48 3.59 18.42 17.28
CA ARG A 48 4.72 17.47 17.36
C ARG A 48 4.44 16.18 16.60
N GLU A 49 3.24 15.62 16.72
CA GLU A 49 2.86 14.41 15.98
C GLU A 49 2.84 14.65 14.47
N LEU A 50 2.32 15.81 14.02
CA LEU A 50 2.34 16.20 12.60
C LEU A 50 3.77 16.41 12.08
N ALA A 51 4.66 16.98 12.89
CA ALA A 51 6.07 17.11 12.55
C ALA A 51 6.73 15.74 12.40
N ALA A 52 6.51 14.82 13.34
CA ALA A 52 7.05 13.46 13.30
C ALA A 52 6.53 12.66 12.08
N LEU A 53 5.24 12.78 11.77
CA LEU A 53 4.65 12.13 10.59
C LEU A 53 5.24 12.68 9.29
N ARG A 54 5.42 14.01 9.21
CA ARG A 54 6.03 14.67 8.06
C ARG A 54 7.47 14.19 7.84
N ASP A 55 8.24 14.08 8.92
CA ASP A 55 9.63 13.62 8.88
C ASP A 55 9.70 12.17 8.36
N GLY A 56 8.89 11.27 8.93
CA GLY A 56 8.83 9.88 8.47
C GLY A 56 8.35 9.73 7.01
N MET A 57 7.43 10.57 6.54
CA MET A 57 7.05 10.60 5.12
C MET A 57 8.21 11.04 4.21
N GLN A 58 9.03 11.99 4.67
CA GLN A 58 10.16 12.49 3.90
C GLN A 58 11.25 11.41 3.73
N ASP A 59 11.49 10.62 4.78
CA ASP A 59 12.38 9.45 4.71
C ASP A 59 11.85 8.40 3.71
N HIS A 60 10.56 8.10 3.73
CA HIS A 60 9.94 7.20 2.75
C HIS A 60 10.02 7.74 1.31
N PHE A 61 9.83 9.04 1.08
CA PHE A 61 10.01 9.63 -0.24
C PHE A 61 11.47 9.55 -0.71
N ALA A 62 12.44 9.73 0.19
CA ALA A 62 13.86 9.57 -0.14
C ALA A 62 14.18 8.11 -0.52
N GLU A 63 13.64 7.15 0.23
CA GLU A 63 13.80 5.72 -0.05
C GLU A 63 13.17 5.32 -1.38
N VAL A 64 11.92 5.74 -1.64
CA VAL A 64 11.22 5.50 -2.92
C VAL A 64 11.98 6.13 -4.08
N THR A 65 12.52 7.34 -3.91
CA THR A 65 13.35 7.99 -4.94
C THR A 65 14.59 7.17 -5.24
N ARG A 66 15.28 6.65 -4.21
CA ARG A 66 16.46 5.78 -4.38
C ARG A 66 16.12 4.47 -5.11
N LEU A 67 15.00 3.84 -4.74
CA LEU A 67 14.51 2.62 -5.37
C LEU A 67 14.16 2.87 -6.85
N THR A 68 13.49 3.98 -7.13
CA THR A 68 13.12 4.40 -8.49
C THR A 68 14.35 4.64 -9.35
N GLU A 69 15.39 5.28 -8.81
CA GLU A 69 16.65 5.52 -9.53
C GLU A 69 17.38 4.21 -9.84
N THR A 70 17.36 3.25 -8.90
CA THR A 70 17.96 1.92 -9.12
C THR A 70 17.20 1.17 -10.21
N LEU A 71 15.87 1.18 -10.17
CA LEU A 71 15.03 0.55 -11.19
C LEU A 71 15.22 1.18 -12.57
N ARG A 72 15.40 2.49 -12.63
CA ARG A 72 15.76 3.20 -13.87
C ARG A 72 17.11 2.71 -14.40
N HIS A 73 18.12 2.64 -13.54
CA HIS A 73 19.46 2.16 -13.93
C HIS A 73 19.43 0.72 -14.45
N ASP A 74 18.69 -0.16 -13.77
CA ASP A 74 18.51 -1.55 -14.18
C ASP A 74 17.78 -1.66 -15.52
N ALA A 75 16.74 -0.84 -15.74
CA ALA A 75 16.04 -0.78 -17.01
C ALA A 75 16.95 -0.32 -18.17
N GLU A 76 17.79 0.70 -17.93
CA GLU A 76 18.80 1.15 -18.92
C GLU A 76 19.88 0.10 -19.18
N ALA A 77 20.30 -0.64 -18.16
CA ALA A 77 21.26 -1.75 -18.31
C ALA A 77 20.66 -2.90 -19.13
N LEU A 78 19.42 -3.30 -18.85
CA LEU A 78 18.69 -4.32 -19.61
C LEU A 78 18.48 -3.89 -21.06
N ALA A 79 18.11 -2.62 -21.30
CA ALA A 79 17.97 -2.08 -22.64
C ALA A 79 19.28 -2.14 -23.45
N ARG A 80 20.42 -1.80 -22.81
CA ARG A 80 21.74 -1.93 -23.45
C ARG A 80 22.07 -3.38 -23.77
N ARG A 81 21.88 -4.30 -22.82
CA ARG A 81 22.16 -5.72 -23.01
C ARG A 81 21.30 -6.34 -24.11
N LEU A 82 20.01 -5.99 -24.16
CA LEU A 82 19.12 -6.42 -25.24
C LEU A 82 19.59 -5.89 -26.61
N GLY A 83 20.08 -4.64 -26.67
CA GLY A 83 20.66 -4.08 -27.89
C GLY A 83 21.95 -4.79 -28.33
N GLU A 84 22.82 -5.14 -27.39
CA GLU A 84 24.05 -5.92 -27.64
C GLU A 84 23.72 -7.35 -28.09
N ASP A 85 22.83 -8.04 -27.37
CA ASP A 85 22.39 -9.40 -27.70
C ASP A 85 21.67 -9.42 -29.06
N ALA A 86 20.81 -8.44 -29.36
CA ALA A 86 20.16 -8.32 -30.66
C ALA A 86 21.15 -8.07 -31.81
N GLN A 87 22.24 -7.32 -31.57
CA GLN A 87 23.31 -7.17 -32.56
C GLN A 87 24.12 -8.47 -32.74
N ALA A 88 24.42 -9.18 -31.66
CA ALA A 88 25.11 -10.47 -31.69
C ALA A 88 24.28 -11.55 -32.42
N LEU A 89 22.97 -11.62 -32.12
CA LEU A 89 22.01 -12.53 -32.75
C LEU A 89 21.65 -12.09 -34.18
N GLY A 90 21.61 -10.79 -34.47
CA GLY A 90 21.36 -10.24 -35.81
C GLY A 90 22.45 -10.57 -36.83
N GLY A 91 23.65 -10.96 -36.38
CA GLY A 91 24.73 -11.49 -37.21
C GLY A 91 24.70 -13.01 -37.40
N GLN A 92 23.91 -13.76 -36.63
CA GLN A 92 23.76 -15.22 -36.72
C GLN A 92 22.30 -15.54 -37.09
N GLY A 93 22.06 -15.64 -38.39
CA GLY A 93 20.73 -15.68 -38.98
C GLY A 93 19.75 -16.68 -38.35
N THR A 94 18.57 -16.17 -38.02
CA THR A 94 17.28 -16.79 -38.34
C THR A 94 16.19 -15.76 -38.07
N PRO A 95 15.34 -15.41 -39.05
CA PRO A 95 14.15 -14.62 -38.77
C PRO A 95 13.23 -15.46 -37.88
N ARG A 96 13.09 -15.06 -36.60
CA ARG A 96 12.01 -15.58 -35.76
C ARG A 96 10.69 -15.21 -36.46
N HIS A 97 10.00 -16.25 -36.91
CA HIS A 97 8.60 -16.18 -37.31
C HIS A 97 7.86 -15.35 -36.27
N GLY A 98 7.32 -14.22 -36.73
CA GLY A 98 6.79 -13.18 -35.86
C GLY A 98 5.76 -13.73 -34.88
N LEU A 99 5.64 -13.01 -33.77
CA LEU A 99 4.55 -13.07 -32.81
C LEU A 99 3.22 -12.71 -33.52
N ALA A 100 2.78 -13.53 -34.48
CA ALA A 100 1.44 -13.45 -35.03
C ALA A 100 0.53 -14.11 -34.01
N VAL A 101 -0.08 -13.27 -33.16
CA VAL A 101 -1.26 -13.65 -32.38
C VAL A 101 -2.32 -14.09 -33.38
N ALA A 102 -2.44 -15.40 -33.58
CA ALA A 102 -3.52 -15.98 -34.35
C ALA A 102 -4.82 -15.70 -33.59
N ALA A 103 -5.74 -15.01 -34.26
CA ALA A 103 -7.08 -14.74 -33.74
C ALA A 103 -7.79 -16.06 -33.38
N PRO A 104 -8.60 -16.09 -32.31
CA PRO A 104 -9.26 -17.31 -31.88
C PRO A 104 -10.27 -17.73 -32.94
N ALA A 105 -10.04 -18.88 -33.57
CA ALA A 105 -11.05 -19.55 -34.35
C ALA A 105 -12.13 -20.08 -33.38
N ALA A 106 -13.40 -19.79 -33.70
CA ALA A 106 -14.56 -20.18 -32.92
C ALA A 106 -14.63 -21.72 -32.69
N PRO A 107 -15.27 -22.18 -31.60
CA PRO A 107 -15.27 -23.58 -31.25
C PRO A 107 -16.17 -24.35 -32.21
N SER A 108 -15.60 -25.27 -32.97
CA SER A 108 -16.36 -26.34 -33.60
C SER A 108 -16.48 -27.46 -32.58
N GLU A 109 -17.71 -27.68 -32.12
CA GLU A 109 -18.10 -28.90 -31.44
C GLU A 109 -17.82 -30.09 -32.38
N GLU A 110 -17.46 -31.23 -31.78
CA GLU A 110 -17.39 -32.57 -32.40
C GLU A 110 -16.14 -32.91 -33.23
N ALA A 111 -15.16 -33.53 -32.58
CA ALA A 111 -14.40 -34.64 -33.18
C ALA A 111 -13.63 -35.41 -32.09
N GLU A 112 -14.34 -36.27 -31.35
CA GLU A 112 -13.71 -37.51 -30.91
C GLU A 112 -13.37 -38.32 -32.17
N VAL A 113 -12.09 -38.69 -32.35
CA VAL A 113 -11.56 -40.00 -32.75
C VAL A 113 -10.07 -39.83 -33.10
N ALA A 114 -9.24 -40.59 -32.40
CA ALA A 114 -7.80 -40.64 -32.52
C ALA A 114 -7.29 -41.08 -33.92
N GLY A 115 -6.17 -40.51 -34.36
CA GLY A 115 -5.40 -40.99 -35.51
C GLY A 115 -4.28 -40.05 -35.93
N GLU A 116 -3.07 -40.32 -35.42
CA GLU A 116 -1.72 -39.98 -35.93
C GLU A 116 -1.57 -38.75 -36.88
N SER A 117 -0.81 -37.73 -36.43
CA SER A 117 -0.31 -36.57 -37.19
C SER A 117 -1.06 -35.22 -37.05
N ALA A 118 -1.76 -34.98 -35.94
CA ALA A 118 -1.97 -33.61 -35.48
C ALA A 118 -0.87 -33.25 -34.48
N PRO A 119 -0.18 -32.10 -34.60
CA PRO A 119 0.73 -31.68 -33.54
C PRO A 119 -0.06 -31.61 -32.23
N PRO A 120 0.47 -32.17 -31.13
CA PRO A 120 -0.24 -32.14 -29.87
C PRO A 120 -0.58 -30.70 -29.53
N ALA A 121 -1.79 -30.47 -29.00
CA ALA A 121 -2.17 -29.16 -28.50
C ALA A 121 -1.06 -28.66 -27.55
N PRO A 122 -0.66 -27.37 -27.65
CA PRO A 122 0.40 -26.84 -26.82
C PRO A 122 0.07 -27.13 -25.35
N ARG A 123 1.02 -27.77 -24.67
CA ARG A 123 0.81 -28.24 -23.31
C ARG A 123 0.62 -27.03 -22.39
N ASP A 124 -0.46 -27.03 -21.62
CA ASP A 124 -0.70 -26.03 -20.60
C ASP A 124 0.20 -26.36 -19.39
N TYR A 125 1.20 -25.53 -19.14
CA TYR A 125 2.14 -25.71 -18.01
C TYR A 125 1.63 -25.05 -16.72
N ALA A 126 0.45 -24.44 -16.74
CA ALA A 126 -0.21 -23.81 -15.59
C ALA A 126 -1.34 -24.66 -15.01
N ASP A 127 -1.58 -25.87 -15.54
CA ASP A 127 -2.62 -26.81 -15.08
C ASP A 127 -2.33 -27.43 -13.71
N GLY A 128 -1.21 -27.06 -13.07
CA GLY A 128 -0.81 -27.59 -11.77
C GLY A 128 -0.40 -29.06 -11.79
N SER A 129 -0.22 -29.67 -12.97
CA SER A 129 0.10 -31.09 -13.16
C SER A 129 1.54 -31.49 -12.77
N GLY A 130 2.10 -30.87 -11.72
CA GLY A 130 3.36 -31.28 -11.12
C GLY A 130 4.58 -30.92 -11.97
N GLY A 131 4.71 -29.64 -12.34
CA GLY A 131 5.94 -29.11 -12.93
C GLY A 131 7.06 -28.98 -11.90
N THR A 132 8.27 -28.61 -12.36
CA THR A 132 9.46 -28.38 -11.51
C THR A 132 9.31 -27.21 -10.53
N LEU A 133 8.21 -26.46 -10.62
CA LEU A 133 7.85 -25.37 -9.71
C LEU A 133 6.75 -25.79 -8.71
N SER A 134 6.25 -27.02 -8.76
CA SER A 134 5.31 -27.51 -7.75
C SER A 134 6.04 -27.78 -6.44
N GLU A 135 5.40 -27.39 -5.34
CA GLU A 135 5.92 -27.55 -3.97
C GLU A 135 6.17 -29.02 -3.60
N ASP A 136 5.47 -29.95 -4.26
CA ASP A 136 5.62 -31.40 -4.07
C ASP A 136 6.71 -32.04 -4.95
N PHE A 137 7.41 -31.26 -5.80
CA PHE A 137 8.42 -31.78 -6.71
C PHE A 137 9.63 -32.30 -5.94
N GLY A 138 9.74 -33.64 -5.84
CA GLY A 138 10.81 -34.31 -5.11
C GLY A 138 10.49 -34.67 -3.66
N LEU A 139 9.24 -34.53 -3.22
CA LEU A 139 8.80 -34.83 -1.84
C LEU A 139 7.86 -36.06 -1.73
N ARG A 140 7.63 -36.82 -2.80
CA ARG A 140 6.82 -38.05 -2.74
C ARG A 140 7.70 -39.26 -2.43
N ASP A 141 7.39 -39.94 -1.31
CA ASP A 141 7.97 -41.23 -0.92
C ASP A 141 7.50 -42.35 -1.88
N ASP A 142 8.41 -43.26 -2.19
CA ASP A 142 8.41 -44.27 -3.26
C ASP A 142 7.28 -45.34 -3.22
N ASP A 143 5.98 -44.99 -3.24
CA ASP A 143 4.90 -45.99 -3.32
C ASP A 143 4.00 -45.93 -4.57
N GLU A 144 4.15 -44.93 -5.44
CA GLU A 144 3.64 -44.99 -6.82
C GLU A 144 4.76 -44.64 -7.80
N ALA A 145 5.57 -45.64 -8.12
CA ALA A 145 6.48 -45.60 -9.26
C ALA A 145 5.68 -45.46 -10.57
N ARG A 146 5.26 -44.23 -10.90
CA ARG A 146 4.99 -43.83 -12.27
C ARG A 146 6.37 -43.74 -12.94
N GLU A 147 6.75 -44.79 -13.66
CA GLU A 147 8.01 -44.83 -14.40
C GLU A 147 8.24 -43.49 -15.12
N PRO A 148 9.42 -42.86 -14.95
CA PRO A 148 9.75 -41.65 -15.67
C PRO A 148 9.80 -42.02 -17.15
N GLN A 149 8.77 -41.63 -17.90
CA GLN A 149 8.73 -41.87 -19.32
C GLN A 149 9.89 -41.12 -19.97
N ALA A 150 10.86 -41.87 -20.50
CA ALA A 150 12.09 -41.36 -21.05
C ALA A 150 11.81 -40.31 -22.15
N PRO A 151 12.67 -39.28 -22.28
CA PRO A 151 12.50 -38.23 -23.28
C PRO A 151 12.57 -38.84 -24.69
N ARG A 152 11.45 -38.80 -25.41
CA ARG A 152 11.42 -39.06 -26.85
C ARG A 152 11.69 -37.75 -27.57
N TYR A 153 12.91 -37.66 -28.12
CA TYR A 153 13.29 -36.66 -29.11
C TYR A 153 12.52 -36.85 -30.41
#